data_AF-A0A846GF16-F1
#
_entry.id   AF-A0A846GF16-F1
#
_cell.length_a   1.000
_cell.length_b   1.000
_cell.length_c   1.000
_cell.angle_alpha   90.00
_cell.angle_beta   90.00
_cell.angle_gamma   90.00
#
_symmetry.space_group_name_H-M   'P 1'
#
loop_
_entity.id
_entity.type
_entity.pdbx_description
1 polymer ?
#
loop_
_entity_poly.entity_id
_entity_poly.type
_entity_poly.pdbx_seq_one_letter_code
_entity_poly.pdbx_strand_id
1 'polypeptide(L)' 'MNQTINVSGLKPEQIEEIQAIIEAFQAKNKLENLQKSQTKIGKGAIDYLTEKPIKVDSFLTREQIYES' A
#
# COMPACT_ATOMS: atom_id res chain seq x y z
N MET A 1 1.72 -8.55 21.71
CA MET A 1 1.41 -7.97 23.03
C MET A 1 0.16 -7.13 22.86
N ASN A 2 -0.96 -7.49 23.49
CA ASN A 2 -2.18 -6.70 23.44
C ASN A 2 -2.13 -5.70 24.62
N GLN A 3 -2.06 -4.40 24.34
CA GLN A 3 -2.06 -3.37 25.37
C GLN A 3 -3.49 -2.88 25.57
N THR A 4 -4.06 -3.19 26.72
CA THR A 4 -5.40 -2.73 27.10
C THR A 4 -5.27 -1.39 27.82
N ILE A 5 -5.89 -0.34 27.28
CA ILE A 5 -5.95 0.97 27.92
C ILE A 5 -7.23 1.02 28.76
N ASN A 6 -7.10 1.29 30.06
CA ASN A 6 -8.25 1.55 30.91
C ASN A 6 -8.75 2.98 30.67
N VAL A 7 -9.95 3.11 30.12
CA VAL A 7 -10.59 4.41 29.81
C VAL A 7 -11.62 4.84 30.86
N SER A 8 -11.73 4.12 31.98
CA SER A 8 -12.64 4.51 33.06
C SER A 8 -12.26 5.86 33.66
N GLY A 9 -13.22 6.79 33.70
CA GLY A 9 -13.02 8.16 34.16
C GLY A 9 -12.69 9.18 33.06
N LEU A 10 -12.53 8.76 31.81
CA LEU A 10 -12.39 9.67 30.67
C LEU A 10 -13.75 10.09 30.13
N LYS A 11 -13.83 11.33 29.65
CA LYS A 11 -15.00 11.79 28.91
C LYS A 11 -15.04 11.16 27.51
N PRO A 12 -16.23 11.01 26.90
CA PRO A 12 -16.36 10.48 25.55
C PRO A 12 -15.47 11.20 24.53
N GLU A 13 -15.36 12.55 24.59
CA GLU A 13 -14.53 13.30 23.64
C GLU A 13 -13.04 12.93 23.75
N GLN A 14 -12.55 12.67 24.95
CA GLN A 14 -11.15 12.29 25.18
C GLN A 14 -10.87 10.87 24.67
N ILE A 15 -11.87 9.98 24.73
CA ILE A 15 -11.76 8.62 24.18
C ILE A 15 -11.69 8.69 22.65
N GLU A 16 -12.49 9.56 22.03
CA GLU A 16 -12.45 9.79 20.58
C GLU A 16 -11.11 10.36 20.11
N GLU A 17 -10.54 11.32 20.84
CA GLU A 17 -9.20 11.85 20.54
C GLU A 17 -8.12 10.76 20.61
N ILE A 18 -8.14 9.93 21.64
CA ILE A 18 -7.19 8.82 21.79
C ILE A 18 -7.35 7.82 20.64
N GLN A 19 -8.59 7.50 20.26
CA GLN A 19 -8.89 6.61 19.14
C GLN A 19 -8.32 7.16 17.82
N ALA A 20 -8.56 8.44 17.53
CA ALA A 20 -8.07 9.10 16.32
C ALA A 20 -6.53 9.09 16.25
N ILE A 21 -5.87 9.33 17.39
CA ILE A 21 -4.40 9.27 17.49
C ILE A 21 -3.91 7.84 17.18
N ILE A 22 -4.51 6.82 17.79
CA ILE A 22 -4.14 5.42 17.57
C ILE A 22 -4.28 5.04 16.09
N GLU A 23 -5.38 5.43 15.45
CA GLU A 23 -5.63 5.15 14.04
C GLU A 23 -4.60 5.83 13.13
N ALA A 24 -4.26 7.09 13.39
CA ALA A 24 -3.22 7.81 12.65
C ALA A 24 -1.85 7.12 12.77
N PHE A 25 -1.47 6.67 13.96
CA PHE A 25 -0.23 5.92 14.17
C PHE A 25 -0.24 4.56 13.46
N GLN A 26 -1.35 3.83 13.50
CA GLN A 26 -1.48 2.56 12.78
C GLN A 26 -1.37 2.76 11.26
N ALA A 27 -2.02 3.79 10.71
CA ALA A 27 -1.93 4.12 9.29
C ALA A 27 -0.49 4.45 8.87
N LYS A 28 0.21 5.27 9.65
CA LYS A 28 1.63 5.61 9.43
C LYS A 28 2.52 4.37 9.44
N ASN A 29 2.33 3.48 10.42
CA ASN A 29 3.10 2.23 10.53
C ASN A 29 2.82 1.26 9.37
N LYS A 30 1.56 1.16 8.92
CA LYS A 30 1.20 0.36 7.73
C LYS A 30 1.85 0.93 6.46
N LEU A 31 1.83 2.25 6.29
CA LEU A 31 2.45 2.91 5.14
C LEU A 31 3.97 2.69 5.12
N GLU A 32 4.64 2.83 6.27
CA GLU A 32 6.08 2.58 6.39
C GLU A 32 6.43 1.10 6.09
N ASN A 33 5.60 0.15 6.52
CA ASN A 33 5.76 -1.26 6.19
C ASN A 33 5.55 -1.56 4.70
N LEU A 34 4.60 -0.90 4.04
CA LEU A 34 4.39 -1.00 2.60
C LEU A 34 5.59 -0.44 1.82
N GLN A 35 6.14 0.70 2.24
CA GLN A 35 7.35 1.26 1.62
C GLN A 35 8.55 0.33 1.78
N LYS A 36 8.78 -0.22 2.98
CA LYS A 36 9.84 -1.23 3.21
C LYS A 36 9.61 -2.51 2.40
N SER A 37 8.36 -2.93 2.21
CA SER A 37 8.02 -4.07 1.38
C SER A 37 8.25 -3.79 -0.12
N GLN A 38 8.01 -2.57 -0.58
CA GLN A 38 8.33 -2.14 -1.95
C GLN A 38 9.84 -2.15 -2.20
N THR A 39 10.66 -1.78 -1.22
CA THR A 39 12.13 -1.85 -1.35
C THR A 39 12.65 -3.29 -1.50
N LYS A 40 11.91 -4.31 -1.06
CA LYS A 40 12.25 -5.74 -1.26
C LYS A 40 11.86 -6.28 -2.63
N ILE A 41 11.04 -5.57 -3.41
CA ILE A 41 10.81 -5.88 -4.83
C ILE A 41 11.93 -5.18 -5.60
N GLY A 42 13.14 -5.75 -5.50
CA GLY A 42 14.40 -5.20 -6.01
C GLY A 42 14.56 -5.20 -7.53
N LYS A 43 13.47 -4.96 -8.26
CA LYS A 43 13.35 -4.61 -9.69
C LYS A 43 11.85 -4.45 -9.90
N GLY A 44 11.40 -3.25 -10.25
CA GLY A 44 9.99 -3.02 -10.52
C GLY A 44 9.50 -3.99 -11.59
N ALA A 45 8.18 -4.23 -11.68
CA ALA A 45 7.62 -5.04 -12.77
C ALA A 45 8.13 -4.57 -14.14
N ILE A 46 8.37 -3.26 -14.29
CA ILE A 46 8.99 -2.66 -15.48
C ILE A 46 10.44 -3.09 -15.68
N ASP A 47 11.28 -3.07 -14.65
CA ASP A 47 12.68 -3.52 -14.76
C ASP A 47 12.76 -5.02 -15.06
N TYR A 48 11.88 -5.83 -14.45
CA TYR A 48 11.77 -7.26 -14.74
C TYR A 48 11.37 -7.53 -16.19
N LEU A 49 10.38 -6.80 -16.71
CA LEU A 49 9.94 -6.90 -18.11
C LEU A 49 10.99 -6.32 -19.08
N THR A 50 11.82 -5.39 -18.63
CA THR A 50 12.93 -4.84 -19.41
C THR A 50 14.07 -5.86 -19.55
N GLU A 51 14.40 -6.58 -18.47
CA GLU A 51 15.44 -7.61 -18.50
C GLU A 51 14.96 -8.93 -19.11
N LYS A 52 13.67 -9.23 -18.98
CA LYS A 52 13.03 -10.43 -19.54
C LYS A 52 11.76 -10.04 -20.28
N PRO A 53 11.89 -9.54 -21.52
CA PRO A 53 10.72 -9.20 -22.33
C PRO A 53 9.88 -10.46 -22.56
N ILE A 54 8.63 -10.42 -22.11
CA ILE A 54 7.66 -11.47 -22.42
C ILE A 54 7.33 -11.32 -23.91
N LYS A 55 7.60 -12.36 -24.70
CA LYS A 55 7.04 -12.47 -26.05
C LYS A 55 5.56 -12.75 -25.91
N VAL A 56 4.76 -11.73 -26.17
CA VAL A 56 3.30 -11.85 -26.27
C VAL A 56 2.99 -12.14 -27.74
N ASP A 57 2.36 -13.27 -28.04
CA ASP A 57 2.25 -13.80 -29.40
C ASP A 57 1.32 -13.02 -30.35
N SER A 58 0.80 -11.86 -29.96
CA SER A 58 0.12 -10.93 -30.87
C SER A 58 -0.11 -9.60 -30.16
N PHE A 59 0.66 -8.58 -30.50
CA PHE A 59 0.23 -7.20 -30.28
C PHE A 59 -0.55 -6.77 -31.51
N LEU A 60 -1.79 -6.31 -31.32
CA LEU A 60 -2.43 -5.48 -32.33
C LEU A 60 -1.51 -4.28 -32.56
N THR A 61 -1.15 -4.01 -33.83
CA THR A 61 -0.34 -2.82 -34.13
C THR A 61 -1.11 -1.58 -33.71
N ARG A 62 -0.39 -0.48 -33.47
CA ARG A 62 -1.00 0.76 -33.02
C ARG A 62 -2.10 1.23 -33.99
N GLU A 63 -1.98 0.91 -35.28
CA GLU A 63 -3.03 1.16 -36.27
C GLU A 63 -4.32 0.35 -36.01
N GLN A 64 -4.21 -0.92 -35.62
CA GLN A 64 -5.35 -1.81 -35.40
C GLN A 64 -6.20 -1.43 -34.17
N ILE A 65 -5.63 -0.69 -33.21
CA ILE A 65 -6.35 -0.20 -32.03
C ILE A 65 -7.27 0.98 -32.37
N TYR A 66 -6.93 1.78 -33.39
CA TYR A 66 -7.70 2.97 -33.77
C TYR A 66 -8.82 2.68 -34.79
N GLU A 67 -8.83 1.49 -35.39
CA GLU A 67 -9.87 1.05 -36.34
C GLU A 67 -10.95 0.14 -35.73
N SER A 68 -10.96 -0.05 -34.40
CA SER A 68 -12.02 -0.79 -33.68
C SER A 68 -13.10 0.10 -33.10
#